data_AF-A0A4P7HNL5-F1
#
_entry.id   AF-A0A4P7HNL5-F1
#
_cell.length_a   1.000
_cell.length_b   1.000
_cell.length_c   1.000
_cell.angle_alpha   90.00
_cell.angle_beta   90.00
_cell.angle_gamma   90.00
#
_symmetry.space_group_name_H-M   'P 1'
#
loop_
_entity.id
_entity.type
_entity.pdbx_description
1 polymer ?
#
loop_
_entity_poly.entity_id
_entity_poly.type
_entity_poly.pdbx_seq_one_letter_code
_entity_poly.pdbx_strand_id
1 'polypeptide(L)'
;MFRPLIAALLLAATPAAALEPLSSEPYVNDRLVQARVADLVRRGCPSIDARLVRAFSEARALKRYARDKGYSEAQIDAFLDSRPDRQRIYAQADRYMVERGVVNGDPQTFCRLGRDEIAQQTVAGSLLSAR
;
A
#
# COMPACT_ATOMS: atom_id res chain seq x y z
N MET A 1 -31.84 52.84 -30.90
CA MET A 1 -32.53 52.01 -29.90
C MET A 1 -31.76 50.70 -29.74
N PHE A 2 -31.00 50.57 -28.65
CA PHE A 2 -30.10 49.44 -28.38
C PHE A 2 -30.87 48.21 -27.88
N ARG A 3 -30.73 47.07 -28.56
CA ARG A 3 -31.21 45.76 -28.09
C ARG A 3 -30.03 45.03 -27.42
N PRO A 4 -30.10 44.67 -26.12
CA PRO A 4 -29.03 43.94 -25.48
C PRO A 4 -29.13 42.45 -25.84
N LEU A 5 -28.05 41.90 -26.37
CA LEU A 5 -27.82 40.46 -26.51
C LEU A 5 -27.45 39.89 -25.15
N ILE A 6 -28.35 39.14 -24.52
CA ILE A 6 -28.07 38.36 -23.31
C ILE A 6 -27.49 37.02 -23.77
N ALA A 7 -26.16 36.91 -23.76
CA ALA A 7 -25.47 35.64 -23.96
C ALA A 7 -25.47 34.87 -22.63
N ALA A 8 -26.31 33.84 -22.54
CA ALA A 8 -26.34 32.94 -21.39
C ALA A 8 -25.06 32.07 -21.41
N LEU A 9 -24.13 32.35 -20.49
CA LEU A 9 -22.98 31.49 -20.20
C LEU A 9 -23.50 30.22 -19.50
N LEU A 10 -23.68 29.14 -20.27
CA LEU A 10 -23.88 27.81 -19.72
C LEU A 10 -22.54 27.32 -19.15
N LEU A 11 -22.36 27.40 -17.82
CA LEU A 11 -21.28 26.71 -17.14
C LEU A 11 -21.50 25.20 -17.31
N ALA A 12 -20.72 24.57 -18.19
CA ALA A 12 -20.64 23.12 -18.27
C ALA A 12 -20.00 22.62 -16.95
N ALA A 13 -20.82 22.10 -16.04
CA ALA A 13 -20.33 21.36 -14.88
C ALA A 13 -19.71 20.06 -15.39
N THR A 14 -18.39 20.03 -15.55
CA THR A 14 -17.67 18.78 -15.78
C THR A 14 -17.85 17.90 -14.55
N PRO A 15 -18.37 16.66 -14.67
CA PRO A 15 -18.48 15.78 -13.52
C PRO A 15 -17.07 15.56 -12.95
N ALA A 16 -16.90 15.92 -11.68
CA ALA A 16 -15.71 15.51 -10.94
C ALA A 16 -15.75 13.97 -10.90
N ALA A 17 -14.84 13.32 -11.62
CA ALA A 17 -14.65 11.89 -11.48
C ALA A 17 -14.28 11.63 -10.02
N ALA A 18 -15.19 11.01 -9.26
CA ALA A 18 -14.94 10.69 -7.87
C ALA A 18 -13.74 9.73 -7.81
N LEU A 19 -12.77 10.05 -6.96
CA LEU A 19 -11.64 9.16 -6.71
C LEU A 19 -12.17 7.80 -6.24
N GLU A 20 -11.57 6.72 -6.76
CA GLU A 20 -11.81 5.39 -6.23
C GLU A 20 -11.50 5.35 -4.73
N PRO A 21 -12.19 4.54 -3.91
CA PRO A 21 -11.80 4.36 -2.51
C PRO A 21 -10.34 3.91 -2.38
N LEU A 22 -9.61 4.41 -1.37
CA LEU A 22 -8.23 3.96 -1.09
C LEU A 22 -8.12 2.44 -0.91
N SER A 23 -9.20 1.79 -0.47
CA SER A 23 -9.31 0.34 -0.36
C SER A 23 -9.27 -0.41 -1.71
N SER A 24 -9.54 0.28 -2.81
CA SER A 24 -9.51 -0.24 -4.18
C SER A 24 -8.31 0.25 -4.99
N GLU A 25 -7.53 1.21 -4.47
CA GLU A 25 -6.36 1.77 -5.17
C GLU A 25 -5.22 0.72 -5.21
N PRO A 26 -4.89 0.15 -6.39
CA PRO A 26 -4.03 -1.04 -6.45
C PRO A 26 -2.62 -0.79 -5.92
N TYR A 27 -2.03 0.36 -6.23
CA TYR A 27 -0.67 0.69 -5.84
C TYR A 27 -0.53 0.81 -4.31
N VAL A 28 -1.45 1.49 -3.64
CA VAL A 28 -1.51 1.61 -2.18
C VAL A 28 -1.67 0.24 -1.55
N ASN A 29 -2.61 -0.57 -2.05
CA ASN A 29 -2.88 -1.88 -1.48
C ASN A 29 -1.70 -2.84 -1.66
N ASP A 30 -1.09 -2.91 -2.83
CA ASP A 30 0.06 -3.77 -3.09
C ASP A 30 1.25 -3.40 -2.20
N ARG A 31 1.52 -2.10 -2.00
CA ARG A 31 2.60 -1.63 -1.12
C ARG A 31 2.33 -2.00 0.34
N LEU A 32 1.08 -1.89 0.82
CA LEU A 32 0.71 -2.27 2.19
C LEU A 32 0.78 -3.79 2.40
N VAL A 33 0.35 -4.58 1.41
CA VAL A 33 0.49 -6.04 1.43
C VAL A 33 1.97 -6.42 1.52
N GLN A 34 2.82 -5.85 0.67
CA GLN A 34 4.25 -6.13 0.67
C GLN A 34 4.96 -5.67 1.95
N ALA A 35 4.55 -4.53 2.52
CA ALA A 35 5.02 -4.09 3.83
C ALA A 35 4.63 -5.09 4.94
N ARG A 36 3.40 -5.64 4.87
CA ARG A 36 2.96 -6.69 5.80
C ARG A 36 3.75 -7.99 5.62
N VAL A 37 4.01 -8.41 4.38
CA VAL A 37 4.88 -9.57 4.10
C VAL A 37 6.26 -9.38 4.73
N ALA A 38 6.88 -8.21 4.53
CA ALA A 38 8.17 -7.91 5.15
C ALA A 38 8.11 -7.94 6.69
N ASP A 39 7.05 -7.40 7.30
CA ASP A 39 6.85 -7.44 8.75
C ASP A 39 6.66 -8.87 9.30
N LEU A 40 5.99 -9.74 8.56
CA LEU A 40 5.82 -11.15 8.94
C LEU A 40 7.12 -11.94 8.76
N VAL A 41 7.84 -11.74 7.66
CA VAL A 41 9.13 -12.38 7.38
C VAL A 41 10.15 -12.07 8.48
N ARG A 42 10.36 -10.80 8.84
CA ARG A 42 11.32 -10.42 9.91
C ARG A 42 10.92 -10.99 11.28
N ARG A 43 9.63 -11.19 11.53
CA ARG A 43 9.13 -11.77 12.80
C ARG A 43 9.30 -13.28 12.83
N GLY A 44 9.14 -13.93 11.69
CA GLY A 44 9.30 -15.38 11.54
C GLY A 44 10.74 -15.84 11.31
N CYS A 45 11.64 -14.95 10.90
CA CYS A 45 13.04 -15.29 10.61
C CYS A 45 14.03 -14.52 11.51
N PRO A 46 14.74 -15.19 12.44
CA PRO A 46 15.69 -14.54 13.36
C PRO A 46 16.94 -13.91 12.69
N SER A 47 17.25 -14.28 11.45
CA SER A 47 18.42 -13.79 10.71
C SER A 47 18.10 -12.71 9.67
N ILE A 48 16.87 -12.19 9.66
CA ILE A 48 16.46 -11.10 8.77
C ILE A 48 15.92 -9.94 9.60
N ASP A 49 16.51 -8.77 9.39
CA ASP A 49 16.11 -7.53 10.04
C ASP A 49 15.36 -6.61 9.07
N ALA A 50 14.61 -5.65 9.62
CA ALA A 50 13.95 -4.62 8.82
C ALA A 50 14.87 -3.42 8.56
N ARG A 51 14.84 -2.89 7.34
CA ARG A 51 15.42 -1.60 6.99
C ARG A 51 14.48 -0.48 7.44
N LEU A 52 14.45 -0.17 8.73
CA LEU A 52 13.47 0.76 9.33
C LEU A 52 13.45 2.14 8.65
N VAL A 53 14.62 2.71 8.33
CA VAL A 53 14.73 3.99 7.63
C VAL A 53 14.06 3.92 6.25
N ARG A 54 14.26 2.81 5.53
CA ARG A 54 13.64 2.58 4.22
C ARG A 54 12.13 2.41 4.35
N ALA A 55 11.67 1.55 5.26
CA ALA A 55 10.23 1.34 5.51
C ALA A 55 9.50 2.64 5.84
N PHE A 56 10.10 3.49 6.68
CA PHE A 56 9.53 4.79 7.01
C PHE A 56 9.51 5.77 5.84
N SER A 57 10.59 5.81 5.04
CA SER A 57 10.64 6.61 3.82
C SER A 57 9.56 6.19 2.82
N GLU A 58 9.35 4.88 2.66
CA GLU A 58 8.32 4.31 1.77
C GLU A 58 6.90 4.59 2.26
N ALA A 59 6.63 4.48 3.56
CA ALA A 59 5.34 4.86 4.14
C ALA A 59 5.02 6.34 3.87
N ARG A 60 6.00 7.23 4.04
CA ARG A 60 5.85 8.65 3.71
C ARG A 60 5.64 8.90 2.23
N ALA A 61 6.36 8.17 1.37
CA ALA A 61 6.18 8.26 -0.08
C ALA A 61 4.78 7.82 -0.49
N LEU A 62 4.25 6.76 0.12
CA LEU A 62 2.90 6.28 -0.16
C LEU A 62 1.82 7.27 0.31
N LYS A 63 2.00 7.88 1.47
CA LYS A 63 1.11 8.95 1.96
C LYS A 63 1.13 10.15 1.00
N ARG A 64 2.31 10.58 0.53
CA ARG A 64 2.41 11.65 -0.48
C ARG A 64 1.72 11.27 -1.77
N TYR A 65 1.95 10.06 -2.29
CA TYR A 65 1.27 9.56 -3.47
C TYR A 65 -0.26 9.67 -3.38
N ALA A 66 -0.85 9.24 -2.25
CA ALA A 66 -2.29 9.35 -2.04
C ALA A 66 -2.75 10.83 -2.05
N ARG A 67 -2.02 11.72 -1.38
CA ARG A 67 -2.33 13.16 -1.39
C ARG A 67 -2.22 13.78 -2.78
N ASP A 68 -1.19 13.42 -3.53
CA ASP A 68 -0.96 13.90 -4.90
C ASP A 68 -2.07 13.42 -5.86
N LYS A 69 -2.67 12.25 -5.58
CA LYS A 69 -3.88 11.77 -6.27
C LYS A 69 -5.16 12.53 -5.88
N GLY A 70 -5.12 13.36 -4.83
CA GLY A 70 -6.26 14.17 -4.37
C GLY A 70 -7.00 13.61 -3.15
N TYR A 71 -6.49 12.55 -2.50
CA TYR A 71 -7.08 12.08 -1.24
C TYR A 71 -6.76 13.05 -0.10
N SER A 72 -7.79 13.39 0.69
CA SER A 72 -7.62 14.17 1.90
C SER A 72 -6.96 13.35 3.02
N GLU A 73 -6.33 14.05 3.97
CA GLU A 73 -5.76 13.43 5.18
C GLU A 73 -6.82 12.59 5.93
N ALA A 74 -8.04 13.11 6.06
CA ALA A 74 -9.13 12.39 6.73
C ALA A 74 -9.52 11.09 6.00
N GLN A 75 -9.49 11.07 4.67
CA GLN A 75 -9.73 9.83 3.91
C GLN A 75 -8.61 8.82 4.09
N ILE A 76 -7.36 9.28 4.14
CA ILE A 76 -6.19 8.43 4.39
C ILE A 76 -6.27 7.84 5.80
N ASP A 77 -6.52 8.65 6.81
CA ASP A 77 -6.60 8.21 8.21
C ASP A 77 -7.78 7.25 8.41
N ALA A 78 -8.96 7.55 7.85
CA ALA A 78 -10.11 6.65 7.90
C ALA A 78 -9.81 5.27 7.26
N PHE A 79 -9.05 5.26 6.16
CA PHE A 79 -8.61 4.02 5.51
C PHE A 79 -7.59 3.25 6.38
N LEU A 80 -6.62 3.93 6.99
CA LEU A 80 -5.62 3.29 7.85
C LEU A 80 -6.24 2.72 9.14
N ASP A 81 -7.27 3.37 9.68
CA ASP A 81 -7.98 2.95 10.88
C ASP A 81 -8.99 1.82 10.63
N SER A 82 -9.46 1.68 9.39
CA SER A 82 -10.42 0.68 8.95
C SER A 82 -9.95 -0.76 9.28
N ARG A 83 -10.64 -1.38 10.23
CA ARG A 83 -10.50 -2.79 10.58
C ARG A 83 -10.73 -3.73 9.37
N PRO A 84 -11.80 -3.56 8.55
CA PRO A 84 -12.01 -4.45 7.42
C PRO A 84 -10.92 -4.33 6.36
N ASP A 85 -10.41 -3.12 6.09
CA ASP A 85 -9.30 -2.94 5.14
C ASP A 85 -8.02 -3.59 5.63
N ARG A 86 -7.70 -3.40 6.91
CA ARG A 86 -6.55 -4.06 7.53
C ARG A 86 -6.66 -5.58 7.46
N GLN A 87 -7.83 -6.14 7.73
CA GLN A 87 -8.04 -7.59 7.64
C GLN A 87 -7.87 -8.10 6.21
N ARG A 88 -8.38 -7.37 5.21
CA ARG A 88 -8.20 -7.72 3.80
C ARG A 88 -6.72 -7.70 3.39
N ILE A 89 -5.98 -6.65 3.76
CA ILE A 89 -4.54 -6.54 3.51
C ILE A 89 -3.80 -7.72 4.15
N TYR A 90 -4.14 -8.08 5.38
CA TYR A 90 -3.51 -9.20 6.08
C TYR A 90 -3.82 -10.52 5.40
N ALA A 91 -5.07 -10.78 5.04
CA ALA A 91 -5.46 -11.99 4.32
C ALA A 91 -4.76 -12.10 2.94
N GLN A 92 -4.51 -10.98 2.26
CA GLN A 92 -3.76 -10.98 1.01
C GLN A 92 -2.27 -11.25 1.23
N ALA A 93 -1.67 -10.69 2.29
CA ALA A 93 -0.28 -10.98 2.65
C ALA A 93 -0.11 -12.45 3.08
N ASP A 94 -1.04 -13.00 3.86
CA ASP A 94 -1.01 -14.40 4.29
C ASP A 94 -1.12 -15.34 3.08
N ARG A 95 -2.04 -15.08 2.15
CA ARG A 95 -2.13 -15.83 0.89
C ARG A 95 -0.82 -15.76 0.09
N TYR A 96 -0.27 -14.56 -0.08
CA TYR A 96 1.01 -14.35 -0.78
C TYR A 96 2.14 -15.22 -0.21
N MET A 97 2.21 -15.32 1.13
CA MET A 97 3.22 -16.09 1.84
C MET A 97 2.99 -17.60 1.71
N VAL A 98 1.76 -18.06 1.87
CA VAL A 98 1.40 -19.49 1.72
C VAL A 98 1.65 -19.98 0.30
N GLU A 99 1.29 -19.19 -0.71
CA GLU A 99 1.55 -19.50 -2.13
C GLU A 99 3.05 -19.63 -2.44
N ARG A 100 3.91 -19.01 -1.63
CA ARG A 100 5.38 -19.10 -1.72
C ARG A 100 5.98 -20.13 -0.75
N GLY A 101 5.13 -20.97 -0.15
CA GLY A 101 5.53 -22.08 0.69
C GLY A 101 6.01 -21.66 2.08
N VAL A 102 5.48 -20.56 2.64
CA VAL A 102 5.61 -20.28 4.07
C VAL A 102 4.66 -21.18 4.85
N VAL A 103 5.19 -21.83 5.89
CA VAL A 103 4.44 -22.68 6.80
C VAL A 103 4.48 -22.08 8.19
N ASN A 104 3.30 -21.84 8.78
CA ASN A 104 3.19 -21.33 10.14
C ASN A 104 3.85 -22.29 11.13
N GLY A 105 4.71 -21.76 12.00
CA GLY A 105 5.48 -22.56 12.95
C GLY A 105 6.81 -23.09 12.42
N ASP A 106 7.14 -22.86 11.14
CA ASP A 106 8.45 -23.20 10.56
C ASP A 106 9.25 -21.95 10.17
N PRO A 107 10.13 -21.44 11.06
CA PRO A 107 10.97 -20.28 10.80
C PRO A 107 11.84 -20.38 9.52
N GLN A 108 12.23 -21.59 9.11
CA GLN A 108 13.09 -21.76 7.93
C GLN A 108 12.37 -21.36 6.65
N THR A 109 11.05 -21.58 6.59
CA THR A 109 10.25 -21.18 5.44
C THR A 109 10.13 -19.66 5.31
N PHE A 110 10.00 -18.94 6.44
CA PHE A 110 10.03 -17.47 6.48
C PHE A 110 11.40 -16.94 6.05
N CYS A 111 12.49 -17.55 6.53
CA CYS A 111 13.84 -17.16 6.17
C CYS A 111 14.15 -17.37 4.69
N ARG A 112 13.68 -18.49 4.11
CA ARG A 112 13.80 -18.76 2.67
C ARG A 112 13.09 -17.67 1.87
N LEU A 113 11.81 -17.43 2.15
CA LEU A 113 11.04 -16.38 1.48
C LEU A 113 11.76 -15.03 1.61
N GLY A 114 12.18 -14.65 2.81
CA GLY A 114 12.86 -13.37 3.02
C GLY A 114 14.14 -13.19 2.21
N ARG A 115 14.97 -14.24 2.10
CA ARG A 115 16.17 -14.22 1.25
C ARG A 115 15.82 -14.10 -0.23
N ASP A 116 14.79 -14.81 -0.68
CA ASP A 116 14.34 -14.77 -2.07
C ASP A 116 13.81 -13.37 -2.43
N GLU A 117 12.99 -12.77 -1.56
CA GLU A 117 12.47 -11.40 -1.72
C GLU A 117 13.61 -10.37 -1.79
N ILE A 118 14.61 -10.48 -0.90
CA ILE A 118 15.80 -9.61 -0.90
C ILE A 118 16.58 -9.75 -2.20
N ALA A 119 16.85 -11.00 -2.63
CA ALA A 119 17.62 -11.28 -3.83
C ALA A 119 16.92 -10.77 -5.11
N GLN A 120 15.59 -10.90 -5.16
CA GLN A 120 14.76 -10.41 -6.26
C GLN A 120 14.48 -8.90 -6.19
N GLN A 121 14.93 -8.22 -5.13
CA GLN A 121 14.72 -6.80 -4.90
C GLN A 121 13.24 -6.37 -4.99
N THR A 122 12.35 -7.24 -4.51
CA THR A 122 10.92 -6.95 -4.48
C THR A 122 10.61 -5.79 -3.53
N VAL A 123 9.37 -5.34 -3.49
CA VAL A 123 8.94 -4.36 -2.50
C VAL A 123 9.21 -4.87 -1.09
N ALA A 124 8.78 -6.08 -0.74
CA ALA A 124 9.05 -6.67 0.57
C ALA A 124 10.55 -6.81 0.82
N GLY A 125 11.31 -7.33 -0.15
CA GLY A 125 12.76 -7.49 -0.06
C GLY A 125 13.51 -6.19 0.15
N SER A 126 13.07 -5.09 -0.48
CA SER A 126 13.65 -3.76 -0.30
C SER A 126 13.51 -3.21 1.12
N LEU A 127 12.57 -3.76 1.90
CA LEU A 127 12.34 -3.41 3.30
C LEU A 127 13.11 -4.32 4.27
N LEU A 128 13.81 -5.33 3.76
CA LEU A 128 14.49 -6.36 4.54
C LEU A 128 16.01 -6.33 4.33
N SER A 129 16.74 -6.79 5.33
CA SER A 129 18.18 -7.05 5.23
C SER A 129 18.48 -8.40 5.85
N ALA A 130 19.21 -9.23 5.12
CA ALA A 130 19.85 -10.39 5.72
C ALA A 130 20.95 -9.89 6.66
N ARG A 131 21.09 -10.58 7.80
CA ARG A 131 22.14 -10.33 8.79
C ARG A 131 23.44 -11.00 8.39
#